data_AF-A0ABD3D5D3-F1
#
_entry.id   AF-A0ABD3D5D3-F1
#
_cell.length_a   1.000
_cell.length_b   1.000
_cell.length_c   1.000
_cell.angle_alpha   90.00
_cell.angle_beta   90.00
_cell.angle_gamma   90.00
#
_symmetry.space_group_name_H-M   'P 1'
#
loop_
_entity.id
_entity.type
_entity.pdbx_description
1 polymer ?
#
loop_
_entity_poly.entity_id
_entity_poly.type
_entity_poly.pdbx_seq_one_letter_code
_entity_poly.pdbx_strand_id
1 'polypeptide(L)'
;MSILSKATITQGMNLYRQVSSRENTAARLSLTLIFAQGMNPYVFVVALLHRSQKIKEKLENSKTAKLLLFLSTILGTSMVIGDGVLTPCISGIAVVAVMLITTSLITLIMLVIWKTKIWLAFSFFAVFISIELVYFSSFLYKFTQGGYLPLAFSILLMIMMGVWHYAQQQRYMFELNNKVSSVYVRDLAKNDDVKRIPGIGLLYSELVQGVPPIFPHFISNIPSIHSVVVFVSIKSIPISKVAVEERFLFRQVEPREYRLFKCVVRYGYKDPIEEPNEFERQLVENLKEFIRHEHFMLEQSVVRIEEQQIESRVSNVSSNSNIESFHNVSDLSNRIVGPVDMEVEEEMEFVERAKEEGVYYLMGEAEVVARQDSSLMNKFVINYAYSFLRKNFREGEKVLSIPRTRLLRILKLG
;
A
#
# COMPACT_ATOMS: atom_id res chain seq x y z
N MET A 1 -4.26 40.74 4.69
CA MET A 1 -4.40 39.37 5.23
C MET A 1 -3.73 38.27 4.39
N SER A 2 -3.43 38.50 3.10
CA SER A 2 -2.77 37.51 2.21
C SER A 2 -1.23 37.42 2.35
N ILE A 3 -0.56 38.49 2.81
CA ILE A 3 0.92 38.54 2.88
C ILE A 3 1.48 37.87 4.16
N LEU A 4 0.72 37.90 5.26
CA LEU A 4 1.08 37.22 6.52
C LEU A 4 0.98 35.68 6.41
N SER A 5 0.07 35.15 5.59
CA SER A 5 -0.08 33.69 5.39
C SER A 5 1.09 33.08 4.61
N LYS A 6 1.61 33.78 3.59
CA LYS A 6 2.79 33.32 2.84
C LYS A 6 4.07 33.32 3.71
N ALA A 7 4.23 34.28 4.61
CA ALA A 7 5.40 34.35 5.50
C ALA A 7 5.43 33.21 6.54
N THR A 8 4.27 32.81 7.08
CA THR A 8 4.17 31.69 8.05
C THR A 8 4.40 30.33 7.39
N ILE A 9 3.98 30.15 6.14
CA ILE A 9 4.20 28.91 5.38
C ILE A 9 5.68 28.77 4.96
N THR A 10 6.33 29.88 4.57
CA THR A 10 7.77 29.87 4.25
C THR A 10 8.66 29.68 5.49
N GLN A 11 8.28 30.20 6.66
CA GLN A 11 8.98 29.92 7.92
C GLN A 11 8.77 28.47 8.41
N GLY A 12 7.59 27.89 8.22
CA GLY A 12 7.32 26.48 8.53
C GLY A 12 8.12 25.51 7.65
N MET A 13 8.24 25.79 6.35
CA MET A 13 9.06 24.99 5.43
C MET A 13 10.56 25.11 5.72
N ASN A 14 11.05 26.28 6.14
CA ASN A 14 12.46 26.45 6.51
C ASN A 14 12.80 25.78 7.84
N LEU A 15 11.90 25.73 8.83
CA LEU A 15 12.11 24.93 10.04
C LEU A 15 12.11 23.41 9.75
N TYR A 16 11.24 22.93 8.86
CA TYR A 16 11.24 21.53 8.44
C TYR A 16 12.54 21.15 7.70
N ARG A 17 13.05 22.07 6.87
CA ARG A 17 14.33 21.91 6.15
C ARG A 17 15.55 22.02 7.07
N GLN A 18 15.49 22.82 8.14
CA GLN A 18 16.57 22.95 9.14
C GLN A 18 16.63 21.77 10.12
N VAL A 19 15.49 21.19 10.50
CA VAL A 19 15.43 19.97 11.31
C VAL A 19 15.85 18.72 10.52
N SER A 20 15.70 18.75 9.19
CA SER A 20 16.15 17.68 8.28
C SER A 20 17.66 17.70 7.97
N SER A 21 18.41 18.72 8.39
CA SER A 21 19.78 19.00 7.90
C SER A 21 20.91 18.92 8.95
N ARG A 22 20.69 18.36 10.16
CA ARG A 22 21.79 18.17 11.13
C ARG A 22 21.86 16.74 11.68
N GLU A 23 22.86 16.02 11.17
CA GLU A 23 23.57 14.89 11.79
C GLU A 23 22.73 13.89 12.61
N ASN A 24 22.13 12.96 11.86
CA ASN A 24 22.01 11.51 12.15
C ASN A 24 20.92 10.88 11.26
N THR A 25 20.74 11.41 10.05
CA THR A 25 19.81 10.88 9.06
C THR A 25 20.28 9.53 8.53
N ALA A 26 21.58 9.23 8.43
CA ALA A 26 22.04 7.91 7.95
C ALA A 26 21.77 6.76 8.93
N ALA A 27 21.87 6.96 10.25
CA ALA A 27 21.62 5.88 11.22
C ALA A 27 20.13 5.69 11.54
N ARG A 28 19.34 6.78 11.57
CA ARG A 28 17.85 6.71 11.69
C ARG A 28 17.22 6.21 10.39
N LEU A 29 17.68 6.77 9.27
CA LEU A 29 17.98 6.11 8.00
C LEU A 29 17.87 4.59 7.97
N SER A 30 19.05 3.99 8.15
CA SER A 30 19.35 2.58 8.05
C SER A 30 18.60 1.71 9.04
N LEU A 31 18.37 2.13 10.29
CA LEU A 31 17.75 1.23 11.26
C LEU A 31 16.22 1.14 11.10
N THR A 32 15.57 2.26 10.77
CA THR A 32 14.15 2.26 10.39
C THR A 32 13.96 1.66 9.00
N LEU A 33 14.95 1.76 8.10
CA LEU A 33 14.96 1.07 6.80
C LEU A 33 15.17 -0.45 6.94
N ILE A 34 16.05 -0.91 7.82
CA ILE A 34 16.33 -2.35 8.00
C ILE A 34 15.16 -3.06 8.72
N PHE A 35 14.43 -2.38 9.61
CA PHE A 35 13.22 -2.93 10.23
C PHE A 35 11.90 -2.58 9.50
N ALA A 36 11.82 -1.50 8.71
CA ALA A 36 10.59 -1.06 8.04
C ALA A 36 10.57 -1.11 6.50
N GLN A 37 11.70 -1.26 5.80
CA GLN A 37 11.71 -1.50 4.33
C GLN A 37 11.88 -2.96 3.92
N GLY A 38 12.40 -3.81 4.80
CA GLY A 38 12.67 -5.21 4.47
C GLY A 38 11.62 -6.19 4.97
N MET A 39 10.48 -5.72 5.46
CA MET A 39 9.45 -6.60 5.94
C MET A 39 8.14 -5.92 5.58
N ASN A 40 7.35 -6.55 4.70
CA ASN A 40 5.92 -6.30 4.62
C ASN A 40 5.17 -7.38 5.42
N PRO A 41 5.47 -7.55 6.74
CA PRO A 41 4.70 -8.43 7.58
C PRO A 41 3.35 -7.77 7.81
N TYR A 42 3.18 -6.47 7.58
CA TYR A 42 1.93 -5.78 7.76
C TYR A 42 0.82 -6.42 6.95
N VAL A 43 1.02 -6.78 5.67
CA VAL A 43 -0.05 -7.44 4.92
C VAL A 43 -0.40 -8.82 5.50
N PHE A 44 0.60 -9.62 5.88
CA PHE A 44 0.37 -10.96 6.46
C PHE A 44 -0.18 -10.90 7.89
N VAL A 45 0.35 -10.02 8.73
CA VAL A 45 -0.05 -9.74 10.11
C VAL A 45 -1.41 -9.07 10.14
N VAL A 46 -1.72 -8.13 9.24
CA VAL A 46 -3.05 -7.54 9.11
C VAL A 46 -4.04 -8.59 8.61
N ALA A 47 -3.68 -9.44 7.65
CA ALA A 47 -4.53 -10.56 7.24
C ALA A 47 -4.77 -11.55 8.40
N LEU A 48 -3.74 -11.85 9.19
CA LEU A 48 -3.84 -12.65 10.41
C LEU A 48 -4.67 -11.95 11.49
N LEU A 49 -4.51 -10.65 11.69
CA LEU A 49 -5.24 -9.85 12.67
C LEU A 49 -6.71 -9.79 12.29
N HIS A 50 -7.04 -9.53 11.03
CA HIS A 50 -8.42 -9.50 10.56
C HIS A 50 -9.07 -10.88 10.68
N ARG A 51 -8.34 -11.95 10.34
CA ARG A 51 -8.78 -13.33 10.58
C ARG A 51 -8.96 -13.59 12.08
N SER A 52 -8.05 -13.12 12.92
CA SER A 52 -8.11 -13.24 14.37
C SER A 52 -9.31 -12.48 14.94
N GLN A 53 -9.61 -11.26 14.46
CA GLN A 53 -10.80 -10.50 14.84
C GLN A 53 -12.08 -11.23 14.43
N LYS A 54 -12.16 -11.75 13.20
CA LYS A 54 -13.31 -12.54 12.75
C LYS A 54 -13.48 -13.83 13.56
N ILE A 55 -12.38 -14.50 13.87
CA ILE A 55 -12.40 -15.69 14.75
C ILE A 55 -12.85 -15.27 16.15
N LYS A 56 -12.31 -14.18 16.70
CA LYS A 56 -12.66 -13.63 18.01
C LYS A 56 -14.14 -13.27 18.09
N GLU A 57 -14.69 -12.55 17.11
CA GLU A 57 -16.13 -12.24 17.03
C GLU A 57 -16.97 -13.52 16.97
N LYS A 58 -16.55 -14.51 16.17
CA LYS A 58 -17.24 -15.81 16.08
C LYS A 58 -17.16 -16.58 17.41
N LEU A 59 -16.05 -16.46 18.12
CA LEU A 59 -15.80 -17.06 19.44
C LEU A 59 -16.62 -16.36 20.54
N GLU A 60 -16.73 -15.03 20.48
CA GLU A 60 -17.47 -14.20 21.41
C GLU A 60 -18.99 -14.34 21.22
N ASN A 61 -19.46 -14.56 20.00
CA ASN A 61 -20.88 -14.78 19.71
C ASN A 61 -21.36 -16.21 20.02
N SER A 62 -20.44 -17.20 20.08
CA SER A 62 -20.81 -18.60 20.31
C SER A 62 -20.65 -19.03 21.78
N LYS A 63 -21.76 -19.47 22.40
CA LYS A 63 -21.75 -20.04 23.76
C LYS A 63 -20.90 -21.32 23.87
N THR A 64 -20.90 -22.16 22.84
CA THR A 64 -20.15 -23.42 22.83
C THR A 64 -18.64 -23.19 22.71
N ALA A 65 -18.22 -22.18 21.96
CA ALA A 65 -16.82 -21.81 21.84
C ALA A 65 -16.24 -21.29 23.16
N LYS A 66 -17.01 -20.47 23.89
CA LYS A 66 -16.65 -20.02 25.24
C LYS A 66 -16.48 -21.19 26.21
N LEU A 67 -17.40 -22.16 26.17
CA LEU A 67 -17.32 -23.36 27.00
C LEU A 67 -16.07 -24.20 26.66
N LEU A 68 -15.76 -24.38 25.37
CA LEU A 68 -14.57 -25.12 24.94
C LEU A 68 -13.26 -24.42 25.34
N LEU A 69 -13.18 -23.08 25.24
CA LEU A 69 -12.02 -22.34 25.72
C LEU A 69 -11.85 -22.47 27.24
N PHE A 70 -12.96 -22.38 27.98
CA PHE A 70 -12.94 -22.55 29.43
C PHE A 70 -12.45 -23.95 29.82
N LEU A 71 -12.97 -24.99 29.16
CA LEU A 71 -12.53 -26.37 29.36
C LEU A 71 -11.06 -26.56 29.00
N SER A 72 -10.61 -26.02 27.85
CA SER A 72 -9.21 -26.06 27.41
C SER A 72 -8.28 -25.35 28.39
N THR A 73 -8.71 -24.24 28.98
CA THR A 73 -7.94 -23.50 29.99
C THR A 73 -7.81 -24.31 31.27
N ILE A 74 -8.90 -24.92 31.75
CA ILE A 74 -8.88 -25.80 32.93
C ILE A 74 -8.00 -27.03 32.68
N LEU A 75 -8.13 -27.65 31.51
CA LEU A 75 -7.33 -28.81 31.14
C LEU A 75 -5.84 -28.43 31.06
N GLY A 76 -5.53 -27.28 30.45
CA GLY A 76 -4.19 -26.71 30.42
C GLY A 76 -3.64 -26.49 31.84
N THR A 77 -4.37 -25.81 32.72
CA THR A 77 -3.96 -25.60 34.12
C THR A 77 -3.78 -26.92 34.88
N SER A 78 -4.64 -27.92 34.65
CA SER A 78 -4.51 -29.24 35.27
C SER A 78 -3.27 -30.00 34.78
N MET A 79 -2.89 -29.83 33.50
CA MET A 79 -1.69 -30.40 32.91
C MET A 79 -0.42 -29.68 33.43
N VAL A 80 -0.48 -28.36 33.66
CA VAL A 80 0.61 -27.61 34.31
C VAL A 80 0.89 -28.14 35.72
N ILE A 81 -0.16 -28.47 36.47
CA ILE A 81 -0.03 -29.03 37.83
C ILE A 81 0.45 -30.49 37.76
N GLY A 82 0.02 -31.25 36.76
CA GLY A 82 0.40 -32.65 36.57
C GLY A 82 1.86 -32.88 36.14
N ASP A 83 2.40 -32.00 35.29
CA ASP A 83 3.75 -32.17 34.74
C ASP A 83 4.87 -31.51 35.58
N GLY A 84 4.56 -30.56 36.48
CA GLY A 84 5.39 -29.97 37.55
C GLY A 84 6.76 -29.35 37.21
N VAL A 85 7.36 -29.76 36.09
CA VAL A 85 8.76 -29.57 35.69
C VAL A 85 8.81 -29.07 34.26
N LEU A 86 7.99 -29.60 33.35
CA LEU A 86 8.04 -29.26 31.92
C LEU A 86 7.52 -27.84 31.61
N THR A 87 6.33 -27.49 32.14
CA THR A 87 5.69 -26.19 31.85
C THR A 87 6.47 -24.98 32.39
N PRO A 88 6.98 -24.98 33.65
CA PRO A 88 7.77 -23.86 34.16
C PRO A 88 9.06 -23.61 33.36
N CYS A 89 9.67 -24.67 32.83
CA CYS A 89 10.88 -24.56 32.01
C CYS A 89 10.60 -23.89 30.65
N ILE A 90 9.48 -24.26 30.01
CA ILE A 90 9.04 -23.68 28.73
C ILE A 90 8.76 -22.17 28.87
N SER A 91 8.02 -21.77 29.90
CA SER A 91 7.71 -20.36 30.15
C SER A 91 8.94 -19.56 30.60
N GLY A 92 9.83 -20.16 31.40
CA GLY A 92 11.03 -19.50 31.92
C GLY A 92 11.99 -19.05 30.82
N ILE A 93 12.24 -19.92 29.83
CA ILE A 93 13.10 -19.58 28.68
C ILE A 93 12.51 -18.43 27.85
N ALA A 94 11.19 -18.45 27.60
CA ALA A 94 10.53 -17.40 26.83
C ALA A 94 10.59 -16.04 27.54
N VAL A 95 10.34 -16.01 28.86
CA VAL A 95 10.37 -14.77 29.65
C VAL A 95 11.78 -14.17 29.69
N VAL A 96 12.81 -14.99 29.93
CA VAL A 96 14.20 -14.49 29.95
C VAL A 96 14.65 -14.04 28.56
N ALA A 97 14.24 -14.72 27.49
CA ALA A 97 14.52 -14.28 26.12
C ALA A 97 13.87 -12.92 25.80
N VAL A 98 12.61 -12.70 26.24
CA VAL A 98 11.95 -11.39 26.09
C VAL A 98 12.66 -10.30 26.90
N MET A 99 13.08 -10.61 28.13
CA MET A 99 13.85 -9.67 28.97
C MET A 99 15.14 -9.22 28.28
N LEU A 100 15.93 -10.18 27.75
CA LEU A 100 17.15 -9.91 26.97
C LEU A 100 16.89 -9.01 25.75
N ILE A 101 15.80 -9.27 25.01
CA ILE A 101 15.41 -8.46 23.84
C ILE A 101 15.02 -7.05 24.28
N THR A 102 14.23 -6.92 25.35
CA THR A 102 13.81 -5.61 25.86
C THR A 102 14.99 -4.80 26.36
N THR A 103 15.90 -5.37 27.15
CA THR A 103 17.10 -4.69 27.62
C THR A 103 17.97 -4.21 26.46
N SER A 104 18.19 -5.06 25.45
CA SER A 104 18.91 -4.69 24.23
C SER A 104 18.22 -3.55 23.47
N LEU A 105 16.88 -3.59 23.36
CA LEU A 105 16.10 -2.55 22.69
C LEU A 105 16.12 -1.21 23.46
N ILE A 106 16.01 -1.24 24.79
CA ILE A 106 16.09 -0.04 25.63
C ILE A 106 17.49 0.58 25.53
N THR A 107 18.56 -0.22 25.57
CA THR A 107 19.93 0.28 25.35
C THR A 107 20.07 0.93 23.96
N LEU A 108 19.51 0.31 22.92
CA LEU A 108 19.51 0.89 21.57
C LEU A 108 18.76 2.22 21.55
N ILE A 109 17.60 2.31 22.21
CA ILE A 109 16.82 3.55 22.34
C ILE A 109 17.63 4.65 23.06
N MET A 110 18.32 4.31 24.15
CA MET A 110 19.18 5.25 24.88
C MET A 110 20.31 5.79 24.00
N LEU A 111 20.90 4.93 23.16
CA LEU A 111 21.96 5.32 22.22
C LEU A 111 21.44 6.20 21.08
N VAL A 112 20.33 5.81 20.45
CA VAL A 112 19.86 6.41 19.20
C VAL A 112 18.95 7.61 19.43
N ILE A 113 18.03 7.54 20.39
CA ILE A 113 17.02 8.59 20.63
C ILE A 113 17.51 9.59 21.67
N TRP A 114 18.01 9.10 22.81
CA TRP A 114 18.40 9.96 23.93
C TRP A 114 19.81 10.54 23.82
N LYS A 115 20.62 10.10 22.83
CA LYS A 115 22.00 10.56 22.60
C LYS A 115 22.81 10.66 23.90
N THR A 116 22.61 9.73 24.84
CA THR A 116 23.30 9.76 26.14
C THR A 116 24.79 9.43 25.95
N LYS A 117 25.64 9.88 26.90
CA LYS A 117 27.09 9.58 26.87
C LYS A 117 27.31 8.07 26.70
N ILE A 118 28.12 7.67 25.72
CA ILE A 118 28.33 6.27 25.33
C ILE A 118 28.73 5.37 26.52
N TRP A 119 29.55 5.90 27.42
CA TRP A 119 30.00 5.23 28.63
C TRP A 119 28.85 4.87 29.58
N LEU A 120 27.85 5.75 29.73
CA LEU A 120 26.71 5.52 30.60
C LEU A 120 25.78 4.45 30.02
N ALA A 121 25.54 4.51 28.70
CA ALA A 121 24.74 3.51 27.99
C ALA A 121 25.41 2.12 28.03
N PHE A 122 26.72 2.06 27.84
CA PHE A 122 27.49 0.82 27.95
C PHE A 122 27.47 0.27 29.39
N SER A 123 27.64 1.12 30.40
CA SER A 123 27.57 0.70 31.80
C SER A 123 26.20 0.13 32.16
N PHE A 124 25.11 0.79 31.75
CA PHE A 124 23.75 0.27 31.91
C PHE A 124 23.60 -1.10 31.22
N PHE A 125 23.97 -1.19 29.94
CA PHE A 125 23.88 -2.45 29.19
C PHE A 125 24.66 -3.57 29.86
N ALA A 126 25.90 -3.31 30.27
CA ALA A 126 26.78 -4.29 30.90
C ALA A 126 26.20 -4.84 32.22
N VAL A 127 25.59 -3.99 33.05
CA VAL A 127 24.99 -4.44 34.32
C VAL A 127 23.78 -5.32 34.06
N PHE A 128 22.84 -4.86 33.23
CA PHE A 128 21.60 -5.61 32.98
C PHE A 128 21.83 -6.90 32.19
N ILE A 129 22.68 -6.86 31.15
CA ILE A 129 22.99 -8.06 30.36
C ILE A 129 23.71 -9.10 31.21
N SER A 130 24.55 -8.69 32.16
CA SER A 130 25.26 -9.63 33.05
C SER A 130 24.28 -10.40 33.92
N ILE A 131 23.31 -9.71 34.52
CA ILE A 131 22.26 -10.33 35.34
C ILE A 131 21.42 -11.29 34.48
N GLU A 132 21.00 -10.86 33.31
CA GLU A 132 20.18 -11.65 32.40
C GLU A 132 20.92 -12.86 31.82
N LEU A 133 22.23 -12.74 31.54
CA LEU A 133 23.06 -13.87 31.10
C LEU A 133 23.19 -14.95 32.18
N VAL A 134 23.27 -14.56 33.46
CA VAL A 134 23.27 -15.52 34.58
C VAL A 134 21.93 -16.26 34.65
N TYR A 135 20.81 -15.53 34.53
CA TYR A 135 19.49 -16.15 34.46
C TYR A 135 19.36 -17.07 33.24
N PHE A 136 19.79 -16.62 32.06
CA PHE A 136 19.75 -17.39 30.82
C PHE A 136 20.57 -18.68 30.93
N SER A 137 21.76 -18.60 31.52
CA SER A 137 22.63 -19.76 31.78
C SER A 137 21.93 -20.80 32.67
N SER A 138 21.20 -20.35 33.71
CA SER A 138 20.41 -21.24 34.58
C SER A 138 19.33 -22.02 33.80
N PHE A 139 18.71 -21.40 32.80
CA PHE A 139 17.68 -22.04 31.97
C PHE A 139 18.26 -22.93 30.85
N LEU A 140 19.49 -22.70 30.38
CA LEU A 140 20.15 -23.55 29.38
C LEU A 140 20.35 -24.99 29.87
N TYR A 141 20.57 -25.20 31.17
CA TYR A 141 20.75 -26.54 31.72
C TYR A 141 19.49 -27.42 31.58
N LYS A 142 18.30 -26.81 31.64
CA LYS A 142 17.01 -27.50 31.46
C LYS A 142 16.51 -27.49 30.02
N PHE A 143 17.33 -27.05 29.07
CA PHE A 143 16.96 -27.00 27.65
C PHE A 143 16.58 -28.39 27.11
N THR A 144 17.27 -29.44 27.56
CA THR A 144 17.00 -30.84 27.18
C THR A 144 15.72 -31.41 27.77
N GLN A 145 15.18 -30.80 28.84
CA GLN A 145 13.96 -31.21 29.54
C GLN A 145 12.68 -30.57 28.94
N GLY A 146 12.73 -30.13 27.67
CA GLY A 146 11.57 -29.57 26.97
C GLY A 146 11.64 -28.08 26.66
N GLY A 147 12.70 -27.39 27.08
CA GLY A 147 12.95 -25.98 26.75
C GLY A 147 13.14 -25.69 25.26
N TYR A 148 13.50 -26.72 24.47
CA TYR A 148 13.65 -26.63 23.02
C TYR A 148 12.32 -26.50 22.27
N LEU A 149 11.19 -26.91 22.85
CA LEU A 149 9.88 -26.92 22.18
C LEU A 149 9.42 -25.52 21.71
N PRO A 150 9.36 -24.48 22.57
CA PRO A 150 8.99 -23.13 22.14
C PRO A 150 10.00 -22.53 21.16
N LEU A 151 11.29 -22.87 21.29
CA LEU A 151 12.34 -22.41 20.38
C LEU A 151 12.17 -23.02 18.98
N ALA A 152 11.94 -24.33 18.91
CA ALA A 152 11.70 -25.04 17.65
C ALA A 152 10.43 -24.51 16.95
N PHE A 153 9.37 -24.26 17.72
CA PHE A 153 8.14 -23.65 17.19
C PHE A 153 8.39 -22.23 16.67
N SER A 154 9.18 -21.42 17.38
CA SER A 154 9.55 -20.07 16.95
C SER A 154 10.37 -20.09 15.66
N ILE A 155 11.34 -20.99 15.55
CA ILE A 155 12.14 -21.17 14.32
C ILE A 155 11.25 -21.61 13.15
N LEU A 156 10.31 -22.52 13.37
CA LEU A 156 9.36 -22.96 12.34
C LEU A 156 8.52 -21.78 11.83
N LEU A 157 7.93 -20.98 12.73
CA LEU A 157 7.16 -19.80 12.35
C LEU A 157 8.02 -18.75 11.63
N MET A 158 9.27 -18.57 12.08
CA MET A 158 10.23 -17.67 11.44
C MET A 158 10.56 -18.09 10.01
N ILE A 159 10.80 -19.38 9.77
CA ILE A 159 11.03 -19.91 8.42
C ILE A 159 9.79 -19.69 7.56
N MET A 160 8.60 -19.99 8.08
CA MET A 160 7.34 -19.82 7.37
C MET A 160 7.12 -18.36 6.94
N MET A 161 7.39 -17.42 7.85
CA MET A 161 7.30 -15.99 7.58
C MET A 161 8.39 -15.49 6.64
N GLY A 162 9.62 -16.00 6.77
CA GLY A 162 10.75 -15.67 5.91
C GLY A 162 10.50 -16.09 4.46
N VAL A 163 9.96 -17.29 4.25
CA VAL A 163 9.54 -17.77 2.93
C VAL A 163 8.45 -16.89 2.33
N TRP A 164 7.41 -16.56 3.12
CA TRP A 164 6.34 -15.67 2.67
C TRP A 164 6.88 -14.29 2.26
N HIS A 165 7.71 -13.70 3.12
CA HIS A 165 8.28 -12.39 2.87
C HIS A 165 9.16 -12.39 1.62
N TYR A 166 10.06 -13.37 1.50
CA TYR A 166 10.94 -13.53 0.35
C TYR A 166 10.14 -13.63 -0.96
N ALA A 167 9.14 -14.52 -1.01
CA ALA A 167 8.32 -14.70 -2.21
C ALA A 167 7.52 -13.43 -2.57
N GLN A 168 6.91 -12.77 -1.58
CA GLN A 168 6.17 -11.53 -1.81
C GLN A 168 7.08 -10.39 -2.30
N GLN A 169 8.28 -10.30 -1.74
CA GLN A 169 9.27 -9.30 -2.13
C GLN A 169 9.74 -9.53 -3.57
N GLN A 170 10.02 -10.78 -3.95
CA GLN A 170 10.41 -11.12 -5.32
C GLN A 170 9.28 -10.83 -6.31
N ARG A 171 8.03 -11.17 -5.97
CA ARG A 171 6.87 -10.85 -6.81
C ARG A 171 6.73 -9.35 -7.02
N TYR A 172 6.83 -8.57 -5.94
CA TYR A 172 6.74 -7.12 -6.01
C TYR A 172 7.87 -6.50 -6.85
N MET A 173 9.12 -6.97 -6.69
CA MET A 173 10.25 -6.51 -7.48
C MET A 173 10.09 -6.87 -8.96
N PHE A 174 9.57 -8.07 -9.28
CA PHE A 174 9.26 -8.47 -10.64
C PHE A 174 8.20 -7.56 -11.28
N GLU A 175 7.12 -7.25 -10.57
CA GLU A 175 6.07 -6.36 -11.05
C GLU A 175 6.57 -4.93 -11.28
N LEU A 176 7.46 -4.42 -10.41
CA LEU A 176 8.09 -3.12 -10.58
C LEU A 176 9.03 -3.08 -11.80
N ASN A 177 9.83 -4.12 -11.99
CA ASN A 177 10.81 -4.20 -13.07
C ASN A 177 10.14 -4.41 -14.44
N ASN A 178 9.07 -5.20 -14.48
CA ASN A 178 8.26 -5.43 -15.68
C ASN A 178 7.10 -4.43 -15.81
N LYS A 179 7.17 -3.28 -15.14
CA LYS A 179 6.14 -2.24 -15.29
C LYS A 179 6.08 -1.80 -16.76
N VAL A 180 4.87 -1.64 -17.24
CA VAL A 180 4.63 -1.22 -18.62
C VAL A 180 4.70 0.30 -18.66
N SER A 181 5.51 0.82 -19.58
CA SER A 181 5.64 2.27 -19.78
C SER A 181 4.35 2.83 -20.38
N SER A 182 4.13 4.13 -20.20
CA SER A 182 3.02 4.85 -20.87
C SER A 182 3.11 4.79 -22.40
N VAL A 183 4.28 4.45 -22.96
CA VAL A 183 4.48 4.26 -24.40
C VAL A 183 3.60 3.13 -24.94
N TYR A 184 3.48 2.01 -24.23
CA TYR A 184 2.61 0.91 -24.66
C TYR A 184 1.14 1.32 -24.73
N VAL A 185 0.68 2.15 -23.78
CA VAL A 185 -0.70 2.68 -23.82
C VAL A 185 -0.89 3.58 -25.03
N ARG A 186 0.13 4.39 -25.38
CA ARG A 186 0.09 5.24 -26.58
C ARG A 186 0.08 4.42 -27.87
N ASP A 187 0.81 3.30 -27.91
CA ASP A 187 0.82 2.41 -29.07
C ASP A 187 -0.52 1.66 -29.19
N LEU A 188 -1.07 1.22 -28.07
CA LEU A 188 -2.43 0.69 -28.00
C LEU A 188 -3.47 1.71 -28.49
N ALA A 189 -3.28 2.98 -28.14
CA ALA A 189 -4.19 4.05 -28.57
C ALA A 189 -4.20 4.30 -30.08
N LYS A 190 -3.12 3.94 -30.78
CA LYS A 190 -3.03 4.05 -32.23
C LYS A 190 -3.56 2.81 -32.96
N ASN A 191 -3.69 1.68 -32.26
CA ASN A 191 -4.13 0.42 -32.84
C ASN A 191 -5.65 0.28 -32.68
N ASP A 192 -6.39 0.30 -33.80
CA ASP A 192 -7.86 0.13 -33.83
C ASP A 192 -8.35 -1.31 -33.56
N ASP A 193 -7.44 -2.24 -33.32
CA ASP A 193 -7.76 -3.66 -33.12
C ASP A 193 -8.47 -3.94 -31.77
N VAL A 194 -8.46 -2.97 -30.85
CA VAL A 194 -9.03 -3.14 -29.50
C VAL A 194 -10.37 -2.41 -29.38
N LYS A 195 -11.45 -3.18 -29.31
CA LYS A 195 -12.81 -2.64 -29.25
C LYS A 195 -13.16 -2.11 -27.85
N ARG A 196 -13.76 -0.92 -27.77
CA ARG A 196 -14.30 -0.40 -26.50
C ARG A 196 -15.73 -0.86 -26.28
N ILE A 197 -16.00 -1.38 -25.09
CA ILE A 197 -17.35 -1.70 -24.61
C ILE A 197 -17.81 -0.66 -23.57
N PRO A 198 -19.10 -0.29 -23.54
CA PRO A 198 -19.63 0.59 -22.51
C PRO A 198 -19.47 -0.06 -21.11
N GLY A 199 -19.26 0.77 -20.09
CA GLY A 199 -19.00 0.30 -18.72
C GLY A 199 -17.69 0.81 -18.11
N ILE A 200 -17.52 0.59 -16.80
CA ILE A 200 -16.30 0.90 -16.05
C ILE A 200 -15.55 -0.40 -15.70
N GLY A 201 -14.29 -0.49 -16.11
CA GLY A 201 -13.41 -1.61 -15.76
C GLY A 201 -12.47 -1.26 -14.61
N LEU A 202 -12.61 -1.91 -13.46
CA LEU A 202 -11.72 -1.75 -12.31
C LEU A 202 -10.65 -2.84 -12.34
N LEU A 203 -9.39 -2.47 -12.63
CA LEU A 203 -8.27 -3.41 -12.59
C LEU A 203 -7.51 -3.26 -11.27
N TYR A 204 -7.58 -4.25 -10.39
CA TYR A 204 -6.84 -4.22 -9.14
C TYR A 204 -5.35 -4.52 -9.36
N SER A 205 -4.48 -3.71 -8.76
CA SER A 205 -3.02 -3.92 -8.80
C SER A 205 -2.33 -3.47 -7.51
N GLU A 206 -1.24 -4.14 -7.13
CA GLU A 206 -0.40 -3.71 -6.01
C GLU A 206 0.56 -2.57 -6.39
N LEU A 207 0.68 -2.29 -7.70
CA LEU A 207 1.59 -1.32 -8.29
C LEU A 207 1.01 0.10 -8.16
N VAL A 208 1.80 1.04 -7.64
CA VAL A 208 1.40 2.45 -7.47
C VAL A 208 1.87 3.31 -8.65
N GLN A 209 2.87 2.85 -9.39
CA GLN A 209 3.51 3.60 -10.48
C GLN A 209 3.60 2.77 -11.77
N GLY A 210 3.27 3.36 -12.92
CA GLY A 210 3.27 2.65 -14.20
C GLY A 210 1.99 1.82 -14.43
N VAL A 211 1.89 1.19 -15.60
CA VAL A 211 0.76 0.30 -15.94
C VAL A 211 1.12 -1.14 -15.51
N PRO A 212 0.22 -1.86 -14.83
CA PRO A 212 0.50 -3.22 -14.38
C PRO A 212 0.86 -4.17 -15.55
N PRO A 213 1.85 -5.07 -15.40
CA PRO A 213 2.26 -6.02 -16.45
C PRO A 213 1.20 -7.02 -16.88
N ILE A 214 0.09 -7.12 -16.13
CA ILE A 214 -1.06 -7.95 -16.49
C ILE A 214 -1.91 -7.31 -17.58
N PHE A 215 -1.91 -5.97 -17.71
CA PHE A 215 -2.78 -5.25 -18.64
C PHE A 215 -2.50 -5.55 -20.12
N PRO A 216 -1.23 -5.54 -20.61
CA PRO A 216 -0.95 -5.97 -21.97
C PRO A 216 -1.36 -7.42 -22.24
N HIS A 217 -1.10 -8.30 -21.27
CA HIS A 217 -1.45 -9.71 -21.38
C HIS A 217 -2.95 -9.93 -21.47
N PHE A 218 -3.72 -9.14 -20.73
CA PHE A 218 -5.18 -9.13 -20.83
C PHE A 218 -5.65 -8.75 -22.22
N ILE A 219 -5.13 -7.65 -22.79
CA ILE A 219 -5.52 -7.17 -24.11
C ILE A 219 -5.16 -8.17 -25.20
N SER A 220 -4.00 -8.83 -25.10
CA SER A 220 -3.61 -9.87 -26.07
C SER A 220 -4.55 -11.07 -26.09
N ASN A 221 -5.16 -11.41 -24.95
CA ASN A 221 -6.10 -12.53 -24.86
C ASN A 221 -7.54 -12.11 -25.19
N ILE A 222 -7.91 -10.88 -24.83
CA ILE A 222 -9.25 -10.32 -25.03
C ILE A 222 -9.09 -8.91 -25.60
N PRO A 223 -9.26 -8.71 -26.92
CA PRO A 223 -9.10 -7.41 -27.58
C PRO A 223 -10.33 -6.51 -27.36
N SER A 224 -10.80 -6.44 -26.11
CA SER A 224 -11.86 -5.53 -25.70
C SER A 224 -11.57 -4.91 -24.34
N ILE A 225 -11.70 -3.58 -24.25
CA ILE A 225 -11.52 -2.82 -23.01
C ILE A 225 -12.77 -2.03 -22.67
N HIS A 226 -12.97 -1.76 -21.38
CA HIS A 226 -14.05 -0.89 -20.94
C HIS A 226 -13.82 0.56 -21.36
N SER A 227 -14.91 1.29 -21.52
CA SER A 227 -14.90 2.68 -21.94
C SER A 227 -14.12 3.60 -21.00
N VAL A 228 -14.19 3.32 -19.70
CA VAL A 228 -13.38 3.92 -18.63
C VAL A 228 -12.70 2.78 -17.89
N VAL A 229 -11.37 2.85 -17.73
CA VAL A 229 -10.63 1.84 -16.94
C VAL A 229 -9.92 2.54 -15.80
N VAL A 230 -10.13 2.03 -14.59
CA VAL A 230 -9.49 2.54 -13.38
C VAL A 230 -8.59 1.45 -12.80
N PHE A 231 -7.28 1.72 -12.76
CA PHE A 231 -6.32 0.90 -12.04
C PHE A 231 -6.43 1.20 -10.54
N VAL A 232 -6.97 0.27 -9.76
CA VAL A 232 -7.23 0.45 -8.33
C VAL A 232 -6.12 -0.21 -7.51
N SER A 233 -5.40 0.61 -6.73
CA SER A 233 -4.31 0.15 -5.87
C SER A 233 -4.65 0.41 -4.40
N ILE A 234 -4.94 -0.65 -3.65
CA ILE A 234 -5.31 -0.54 -2.24
C ILE A 234 -4.06 -0.57 -1.36
N LYS A 235 -3.90 0.42 -0.49
CA LYS A 235 -2.80 0.53 0.47
C LYS A 235 -3.33 0.77 1.88
N SER A 236 -2.89 -0.08 2.81
CA SER A 236 -3.14 0.15 4.23
C SER A 236 -2.07 1.07 4.82
N ILE A 237 -2.51 2.12 5.51
CA ILE A 237 -1.67 3.14 6.16
C ILE A 237 -1.73 2.92 7.68
N PRO A 238 -0.63 3.15 8.43
CA PRO A 238 -0.60 2.98 9.89
C PRO A 238 -1.35 4.08 10.67
N ILE A 239 -2.50 4.53 10.16
CA ILE A 239 -3.40 5.48 10.84
C ILE A 239 -4.75 4.82 11.12
N SER A 240 -5.47 5.30 12.14
CA SER A 240 -6.73 4.68 12.58
C SER A 240 -7.79 4.73 11.49
N LYS A 241 -8.04 5.93 10.98
CA LYS A 241 -9.05 6.23 9.96
C LYS A 241 -8.49 7.31 9.04
N VAL A 242 -8.61 7.10 7.74
CA VAL A 242 -8.20 8.07 6.72
C VAL A 242 -9.36 9.05 6.49
N ALA A 243 -9.07 10.33 6.25
CA ALA A 243 -10.08 11.31 5.86
C ALA A 243 -10.67 10.94 4.48
N VAL A 244 -11.95 11.24 4.24
CA VAL A 244 -12.65 10.84 3.00
C VAL A 244 -12.01 11.47 1.76
N GLU A 245 -11.59 12.73 1.86
CA GLU A 245 -10.89 13.48 0.81
C GLU A 245 -9.49 12.93 0.46
N GLU A 246 -8.79 12.31 1.42
CA GLU A 246 -7.46 11.72 1.20
C GLU A 246 -7.52 10.20 0.93
N ARG A 247 -8.72 9.61 0.95
CA ARG A 247 -8.95 8.17 0.79
C ARG A 247 -8.73 7.73 -0.64
N PHE A 248 -9.16 8.53 -1.61
CA PHE A 248 -9.04 8.25 -3.04
C PHE A 248 -8.08 9.24 -3.69
N LEU A 249 -6.92 8.74 -4.12
CA LEU A 249 -5.96 9.56 -4.85
C LEU A 249 -5.96 9.16 -6.32
N PHE A 250 -6.52 10.03 -7.14
CA PHE A 250 -6.57 9.84 -8.58
C PHE A 250 -5.35 10.43 -9.28
N ARG A 251 -4.97 9.78 -10.38
CA ARG A 251 -3.99 10.27 -11.33
C ARG A 251 -4.32 9.75 -12.72
N GLN A 252 -4.34 10.63 -13.72
CA GLN A 252 -4.57 10.22 -15.10
C GLN A 252 -3.33 9.53 -15.69
N VAL A 253 -3.55 8.53 -16.56
CA VAL A 253 -2.50 7.89 -17.34
C VAL A 253 -2.49 8.50 -18.73
N GLU A 254 -1.33 8.99 -19.17
CA GLU A 254 -1.16 9.51 -20.54
C GLU A 254 -1.11 8.37 -21.57
N PRO A 255 -1.74 8.54 -22.77
CA PRO A 255 -2.51 9.69 -23.27
C PRO A 255 -3.97 9.74 -22.78
N ARG A 256 -4.53 10.96 -22.65
CA ARG A 256 -5.86 11.23 -22.07
C ARG A 256 -7.03 10.64 -22.86
N GLU A 257 -6.89 10.59 -24.17
CA GLU A 257 -7.86 10.05 -25.12
C GLU A 257 -8.30 8.62 -24.77
N TYR A 258 -7.43 7.88 -24.06
CA TYR A 258 -7.71 6.49 -23.70
C TYR A 258 -8.48 6.32 -22.38
N ARG A 259 -8.81 7.40 -21.64
CA ARG A 259 -9.64 7.39 -20.41
C ARG A 259 -9.21 6.33 -19.39
N LEU A 260 -7.89 6.23 -19.21
CA LEU A 260 -7.26 5.36 -18.21
C LEU A 260 -6.90 6.17 -16.97
N PHE A 261 -7.46 5.79 -15.84
CA PHE A 261 -7.22 6.44 -14.56
C PHE A 261 -6.50 5.49 -13.61
N LYS A 262 -5.69 6.04 -12.70
CA LYS A 262 -5.13 5.34 -11.55
C LYS A 262 -5.76 5.88 -10.31
N CYS A 263 -6.17 4.99 -9.43
CA CYS A 263 -6.73 5.33 -8.13
C CYS A 263 -5.97 4.57 -7.04
N VAL A 264 -5.31 5.29 -6.14
CA VAL A 264 -4.74 4.72 -4.93
C VAL A 264 -5.75 4.89 -3.80
N VAL A 265 -6.28 3.78 -3.31
CA VAL A 265 -7.24 3.77 -2.20
C VAL A 265 -6.51 3.50 -0.90
N ARG A 266 -6.64 4.43 0.05
CA ARG A 266 -5.94 4.38 1.34
C ARG A 266 -6.90 3.95 2.44
N TYR A 267 -6.52 2.92 3.20
CA TYR A 267 -7.30 2.43 4.34
C TYR A 267 -6.49 2.51 5.63
N GLY A 268 -7.10 3.04 6.68
CA GLY A 268 -6.61 2.92 8.05
C GLY A 268 -6.86 1.53 8.62
N TYR A 269 -6.21 1.21 9.75
CA TYR A 269 -6.32 -0.12 10.37
C TYR A 269 -7.70 -0.38 11.03
N LYS A 270 -8.50 0.66 11.28
CA LYS A 270 -9.89 0.55 11.75
C LYS A 270 -10.93 0.90 10.68
N ASP A 271 -10.51 1.18 9.46
CA ASP A 271 -11.46 1.52 8.40
C ASP A 271 -12.19 0.25 7.95
N PRO A 272 -13.53 0.23 8.00
CA PRO A 272 -14.29 -0.89 7.48
C PRO A 272 -14.12 -0.94 5.96
N ILE A 273 -14.07 -2.16 5.43
CA ILE A 273 -14.11 -2.38 3.99
C ILE A 273 -15.56 -2.22 3.57
N GLU A 274 -15.81 -1.24 2.73
CA GLU A 274 -17.14 -0.89 2.27
C GLU A 274 -17.75 -2.00 1.39
N GLU A 275 -19.08 -2.00 1.35
CA GLU A 275 -19.81 -2.80 0.38
C GLU A 275 -19.49 -2.33 -1.05
N PRO A 276 -19.53 -3.25 -2.04
CA PRO A 276 -19.12 -2.94 -3.41
C PRO A 276 -19.87 -1.76 -4.01
N ASN A 277 -21.18 -1.65 -3.78
CA ASN A 277 -22.00 -0.56 -4.33
C ASN A 277 -21.61 0.81 -3.76
N GLU A 278 -21.30 0.87 -2.46
CA GLU A 278 -20.89 2.12 -1.81
C GLU A 278 -19.49 2.52 -2.25
N PHE A 279 -18.58 1.55 -2.36
CA PHE A 279 -17.25 1.77 -2.92
C PHE A 279 -17.31 2.27 -4.37
N GLU A 280 -18.13 1.66 -5.22
CA GLU A 280 -18.36 2.09 -6.61
C GLU A 280 -18.88 3.53 -6.68
N ARG A 281 -19.85 3.87 -5.82
CA ARG A 281 -20.42 5.23 -5.76
C ARG A 281 -19.37 6.25 -5.38
N GLN A 282 -18.62 6.03 -4.29
CA GLN A 282 -17.57 6.92 -3.84
C GLN A 282 -16.43 7.04 -4.86
N LEU A 283 -16.06 5.95 -5.53
CA LEU A 283 -15.03 5.96 -6.56
C LEU A 283 -15.42 6.87 -7.73
N VAL A 284 -16.66 6.78 -8.21
CA VAL A 284 -17.14 7.59 -9.34
C VAL A 284 -17.32 9.06 -8.95
N GLU A 285 -17.80 9.34 -7.74
CA GLU A 285 -17.90 10.72 -7.23
C GLU A 285 -16.53 11.40 -7.16
N ASN A 286 -15.54 10.74 -6.54
CA ASN A 286 -14.18 11.27 -6.46
C ASN A 286 -13.48 11.33 -7.83
N LEU A 287 -13.79 10.42 -8.76
CA LEU A 287 -13.28 10.48 -10.12
C LEU A 287 -13.79 11.74 -10.84
N LYS A 288 -15.08 12.07 -10.70
CA LYS A 288 -15.66 13.30 -11.27
C LYS A 288 -15.03 14.56 -10.69
N GLU A 289 -14.82 14.59 -9.37
CA GLU A 289 -14.15 15.70 -8.71
C GLU A 289 -12.69 15.86 -9.20
N PHE A 290 -11.99 14.74 -9.40
CA PHE A 290 -10.66 14.74 -9.98
C PHE A 290 -10.63 15.30 -11.40
N ILE A 291 -11.55 14.87 -12.28
CA ILE A 291 -11.65 15.37 -13.67
C ILE A 291 -11.85 16.89 -13.67
N ARG A 292 -12.77 17.41 -12.84
CA ARG A 292 -13.01 18.84 -12.67
C ARG A 292 -11.76 19.59 -12.22
N HIS A 293 -11.06 19.09 -11.20
CA HIS A 293 -9.88 19.76 -10.65
C HIS A 293 -8.68 19.69 -11.60
N GLU A 294 -8.48 18.58 -12.31
CA GLU A 294 -7.40 18.44 -13.29
C GLU A 294 -7.60 19.41 -14.47
N HIS A 295 -8.85 19.59 -14.91
CA HIS A 295 -9.17 20.54 -15.98
C HIS A 295 -8.90 21.99 -15.56
N PHE A 296 -9.35 22.38 -14.35
CA PHE A 296 -9.08 23.71 -13.79
C PHE A 296 -7.57 24.04 -13.70
N MET A 297 -6.75 23.05 -13.31
CA MET A 297 -5.30 23.24 -13.24
C MET A 297 -4.66 23.41 -14.63
N LEU A 298 -5.22 22.77 -15.65
CA LEU A 298 -4.77 22.98 -17.02
C LEU A 298 -5.19 24.31 -17.58
N GLU A 299 -6.42 24.75 -17.34
CA GLU A 299 -6.87 26.10 -17.69
C GLU A 299 -5.93 27.16 -17.12
N GLN A 300 -5.57 27.06 -15.83
CA GLN A 300 -4.57 27.95 -15.24
C GLN A 300 -3.20 27.84 -15.90
N SER A 301 -2.79 26.65 -16.35
CA SER A 301 -1.51 26.46 -17.02
C SER A 301 -1.50 27.06 -18.45
N VAL A 302 -2.59 26.91 -19.20
CA VAL A 302 -2.75 27.46 -20.56
C VAL A 302 -2.85 28.98 -20.49
N VAL A 303 -3.65 29.52 -19.58
CA VAL A 303 -3.74 30.97 -19.34
C VAL A 303 -2.38 31.56 -19.00
N ARG A 304 -1.56 30.89 -18.18
CA ARG A 304 -0.19 31.34 -17.88
C ARG A 304 0.76 31.28 -19.08
N ILE A 305 0.63 30.26 -19.94
CA ILE A 305 1.45 30.14 -21.16
C ILE A 305 1.07 31.23 -22.15
N GLU A 306 -0.21 31.53 -22.30
CA GLU A 306 -0.70 32.62 -23.14
C GLU A 306 -0.31 34.00 -22.58
N GLU A 307 -0.40 34.24 -21.27
CA GLU A 307 0.09 35.47 -20.63
C GLU A 307 1.60 35.67 -20.88
N GLN A 308 2.41 34.62 -20.78
CA GLN A 308 3.85 34.68 -21.09
C GLN A 308 4.14 34.90 -22.60
N GLN A 309 3.32 34.33 -23.49
CA GLN A 309 3.41 34.59 -24.92
C GLN A 309 2.93 36.00 -25.30
N ILE A 310 1.97 36.57 -24.57
CA ILE A 310 1.48 37.94 -24.77
C ILE A 310 2.53 38.92 -24.25
N GLU A 311 3.13 38.72 -23.08
CA GLU A 311 4.22 39.57 -22.58
C GLU A 311 5.43 39.59 -23.51
N SER A 312 5.79 38.44 -24.10
CA SER A 312 6.88 38.34 -25.07
C SER A 312 6.54 38.90 -26.47
N ARG A 313 5.25 38.99 -26.82
CA ARG A 313 4.81 39.71 -28.04
C ARG A 313 4.71 41.22 -27.80
N VAL A 314 4.30 41.66 -26.61
CA VAL A 314 4.18 43.09 -26.26
C VAL A 314 5.55 43.76 -26.15
N SER A 315 6.58 43.06 -25.67
CA SER A 315 7.96 43.59 -25.67
C SER A 315 8.51 43.85 -27.08
N ASN A 316 8.10 43.05 -28.07
CA ASN A 316 8.51 43.19 -29.48
C ASN A 316 7.71 44.27 -30.25
N VAL A 317 6.60 44.78 -29.70
CA VAL A 317 5.68 45.73 -30.38
C VAL A 317 5.88 47.19 -29.91
N SER A 318 6.89 47.45 -29.09
CA SER A 318 7.26 48.80 -28.57
C SER A 318 7.66 49.84 -29.63
N SER A 319 7.52 49.55 -30.93
CA SER A 319 7.76 50.48 -32.02
C SER A 319 6.78 50.24 -33.17
N ASN A 320 5.48 50.49 -32.92
CA ASN A 320 4.61 51.25 -33.82
C ASN A 320 3.22 51.39 -33.20
N SER A 321 2.84 52.64 -32.92
CA SER A 321 1.52 53.02 -32.43
C SER A 321 0.45 52.79 -33.49
N ASN A 322 -0.62 52.08 -33.14
CA ASN A 322 -1.99 52.33 -33.60
C ASN A 322 -2.98 51.75 -32.58
N ILE A 323 -3.86 52.60 -32.09
CA ILE A 323 -4.81 52.34 -31.00
C ILE A 323 -6.08 51.74 -31.61
N GLU A 324 -6.14 50.42 -31.77
CA GLU A 324 -7.37 49.66 -31.99
C GLU A 324 -7.19 48.24 -31.41
N SER A 325 -7.36 48.05 -30.09
CA SER A 325 -7.27 46.68 -29.52
C SER A 325 -8.09 46.42 -28.26
N PHE A 326 -8.88 47.37 -27.76
CA PHE A 326 -9.61 47.18 -26.51
C PHE A 326 -10.92 46.37 -26.62
N HIS A 327 -11.43 46.10 -27.83
CA HIS A 327 -12.66 45.32 -28.03
C HIS A 327 -12.46 43.79 -28.17
N ASN A 328 -11.23 43.32 -28.43
CA ASN A 328 -10.96 41.89 -28.63
C ASN A 328 -10.71 41.13 -27.31
N VAL A 329 -10.47 41.82 -26.20
CA VAL A 329 -10.15 41.19 -24.90
C VAL A 329 -11.42 40.63 -24.24
N SER A 330 -12.57 41.30 -24.39
CA SER A 330 -13.86 40.82 -23.87
C SER A 330 -14.39 39.60 -24.62
N ASP A 331 -14.18 39.51 -25.93
CA ASP A 331 -14.57 38.35 -26.72
C ASP A 331 -13.69 37.12 -26.47
N LEU A 332 -12.41 37.33 -26.10
CA LEU A 332 -11.51 36.24 -25.73
C LEU A 332 -11.91 35.63 -24.38
N SER A 333 -12.28 36.46 -23.41
CA SER A 333 -12.81 36.04 -22.10
C SER A 333 -14.04 35.14 -22.23
N ASN A 334 -15.00 35.50 -23.09
CA ASN A 334 -16.20 34.70 -23.31
C ASN A 334 -15.94 33.44 -24.16
N ARG A 335 -14.93 33.45 -25.04
CA ARG A 335 -14.52 32.27 -25.82
C ARG A 335 -13.70 31.25 -25.05
N ILE A 336 -13.07 31.62 -23.93
CA ILE A 336 -12.28 30.71 -23.11
C ILE A 336 -13.14 30.01 -22.06
N VAL A 337 -14.14 30.72 -21.50
CA VAL A 337 -15.02 30.18 -20.45
C VAL A 337 -16.13 29.28 -21.00
N GLY A 338 -16.59 29.49 -22.24
CA GLY A 338 -17.73 28.74 -22.81
C GLY A 338 -17.47 27.31 -23.34
N PRO A 339 -16.39 27.02 -24.08
CA PRO A 339 -16.19 25.71 -24.72
C PRO A 339 -15.55 24.67 -23.80
N VAL A 340 -14.83 25.12 -22.76
CA VAL A 340 -14.07 24.23 -21.87
C VAL A 340 -14.95 23.60 -20.79
N ASP A 341 -15.81 24.41 -20.15
CA ASP A 341 -16.78 23.90 -19.17
C ASP A 341 -17.74 22.85 -19.77
N MET A 342 -18.05 22.96 -21.07
CA MET A 342 -18.88 21.97 -21.77
C MET A 342 -18.15 20.64 -21.98
N GLU A 343 -16.85 20.63 -22.28
CA GLU A 343 -16.08 19.40 -22.47
C GLU A 343 -15.94 18.60 -21.16
N VAL A 344 -15.80 19.31 -20.03
CA VAL A 344 -15.76 18.68 -18.69
C VAL A 344 -17.10 18.05 -18.33
N GLU A 345 -18.20 18.78 -18.56
CA GLU A 345 -19.53 18.27 -18.26
C GLU A 345 -19.87 17.06 -19.13
N GLU A 346 -19.49 17.07 -20.41
CA GLU A 346 -19.62 15.90 -21.30
C GLU A 346 -18.80 14.69 -20.82
N GLU A 347 -17.56 14.90 -20.34
CA GLU A 347 -16.73 13.82 -19.80
C GLU A 347 -17.31 13.27 -18.48
N MET A 348 -17.81 14.14 -17.60
CA MET A 348 -18.47 13.74 -16.35
C MET A 348 -19.76 12.98 -16.61
N GLU A 349 -20.59 13.44 -17.55
CA GLU A 349 -21.79 12.72 -18.00
C GLU A 349 -21.42 11.37 -18.63
N PHE A 350 -20.33 11.31 -19.40
CA PHE A 350 -19.86 10.06 -19.98
C PHE A 350 -19.49 9.04 -18.89
N VAL A 351 -18.80 9.48 -17.83
CA VAL A 351 -18.45 8.62 -16.70
C VAL A 351 -19.71 8.11 -15.98
N GLU A 352 -20.75 8.95 -15.82
CA GLU A 352 -22.02 8.50 -15.25
C GLU A 352 -22.75 7.49 -16.15
N ARG A 353 -22.85 7.76 -17.46
CA ARG A 353 -23.40 6.77 -18.41
C ARG A 353 -22.63 5.44 -18.35
N ALA A 354 -21.31 5.50 -18.26
CA ALA A 354 -20.48 4.30 -18.12
C ALA A 354 -20.73 3.55 -16.81
N LYS A 355 -21.05 4.24 -15.71
CA LYS A 355 -21.44 3.61 -14.43
C LYS A 355 -22.81 2.93 -14.54
N GLU A 356 -23.78 3.55 -15.22
CA GLU A 356 -25.12 2.99 -15.44
C GLU A 356 -25.08 1.67 -16.23
N GLU A 357 -24.17 1.58 -17.20
CA GLU A 357 -23.89 0.36 -17.99
C GLU A 357 -23.23 -0.76 -17.15
N GLY A 358 -22.64 -0.40 -16.01
CA GLY A 358 -22.15 -1.31 -14.99
C GLY A 358 -20.65 -1.29 -14.75
N VAL A 359 -20.26 -1.74 -13.56
CA VAL A 359 -18.87 -1.83 -13.10
C VAL A 359 -18.40 -3.29 -13.12
N TYR A 360 -17.29 -3.55 -13.80
CA TYR A 360 -16.68 -4.86 -13.93
C TYR A 360 -15.32 -4.88 -13.24
N TYR A 361 -15.06 -5.93 -12.49
CA TYR A 361 -13.85 -6.09 -11.70
C TYR A 361 -12.89 -7.05 -12.38
N LEU A 362 -11.72 -6.55 -12.76
CA LEU A 362 -10.64 -7.32 -13.33
C LEU A 362 -9.58 -7.56 -12.25
N MET A 363 -9.28 -8.83 -11.98
CA MET A 363 -8.25 -9.22 -11.02
C MET A 363 -7.19 -10.04 -11.74
N GLY A 364 -5.94 -9.55 -11.73
CA GLY A 364 -4.78 -10.30 -12.19
C GLY A 364 -4.29 -11.25 -11.11
N GLU A 365 -4.32 -12.55 -11.38
CA GLU A 365 -3.61 -13.54 -10.56
C GLU A 365 -2.25 -13.82 -11.19
N ALA A 366 -1.18 -13.34 -10.56
CA ALA A 366 0.19 -13.72 -10.90
C ALA A 366 0.57 -14.99 -10.14
N GLU A 367 0.84 -16.07 -10.87
CA GLU A 367 1.43 -17.28 -10.30
C GLU A 367 2.95 -17.16 -10.35
N VAL A 368 3.60 -17.35 -9.20
CA VAL A 368 5.05 -17.26 -9.07
C VAL A 368 5.62 -18.68 -9.14
N VAL A 369 6.39 -18.98 -10.18
CA VAL A 369 7.05 -20.28 -10.35
C VAL A 369 8.58 -20.12 -10.32
N ALA A 370 9.28 -21.03 -9.68
CA ALA A 370 10.75 -21.02 -9.70
C ALA A 370 11.27 -21.28 -11.13
N ARG A 371 12.26 -20.51 -11.58
CA ARG A 371 12.93 -20.74 -12.87
C ARG A 371 13.62 -22.11 -12.90
N GLN A 372 13.71 -22.70 -14.08
CA GLN A 372 14.23 -24.06 -14.28
C GLN A 372 15.72 -24.21 -13.89
N ASP A 373 16.49 -23.12 -13.94
CA ASP A 373 17.90 -23.01 -13.57
C ASP A 373 18.14 -22.78 -12.07
N SER A 374 17.09 -22.55 -11.29
CA SER A 374 17.20 -22.23 -9.86
C SER A 374 17.59 -23.45 -9.02
N SER A 375 18.27 -23.19 -7.90
CA SER A 375 18.68 -24.22 -6.94
C SER A 375 17.49 -25.06 -6.45
N LEU A 376 17.73 -26.32 -6.09
CA LEU A 376 16.69 -27.22 -5.57
C LEU A 376 15.98 -26.64 -4.34
N MET A 377 16.72 -25.92 -3.49
CA MET A 377 16.17 -25.22 -2.33
C MET A 377 15.16 -24.14 -2.76
N ASN A 378 15.52 -23.30 -3.73
CA ASN A 378 14.61 -22.25 -4.23
C ASN A 378 13.36 -22.85 -4.89
N LYS A 379 13.51 -23.97 -5.61
CA LYS A 379 12.37 -24.70 -6.20
C LYS A 379 11.43 -25.24 -5.13
N PHE A 380 11.95 -25.86 -4.07
CA PHE A 380 11.12 -26.34 -2.95
C PHE A 380 10.41 -25.19 -2.24
N VAL A 381 11.14 -24.11 -1.94
CA VAL A 381 10.62 -22.94 -1.23
C VAL A 381 9.48 -22.28 -2.02
N ILE A 382 9.66 -22.05 -3.32
CA ILE A 382 8.67 -21.33 -4.14
C ILE A 382 7.51 -22.25 -4.55
N ASN A 383 7.80 -23.43 -5.11
CA ASN A 383 6.76 -24.27 -5.70
C ASN A 383 5.94 -25.01 -4.64
N TYR A 384 6.54 -25.37 -3.51
CA TYR A 384 5.84 -26.10 -2.45
C TYR A 384 5.50 -25.20 -1.26
N ALA A 385 6.49 -24.63 -0.58
CA ALA A 385 6.25 -23.90 0.67
C ALA A 385 5.42 -22.63 0.43
N TYR A 386 5.78 -21.78 -0.52
CA TYR A 386 5.02 -20.58 -0.86
C TYR A 386 3.64 -20.92 -1.45
N SER A 387 3.54 -21.91 -2.35
CA SER A 387 2.24 -22.34 -2.88
C SER A 387 1.29 -22.86 -1.79
N PHE A 388 1.82 -23.65 -0.84
CA PHE A 388 1.07 -24.13 0.32
C PHE A 388 0.62 -22.96 1.20
N LEU A 389 1.51 -22.03 1.54
CA LEU A 389 1.16 -20.85 2.33
C LEU A 389 0.12 -20.00 1.59
N ARG A 390 0.33 -19.72 0.31
CA ARG A 390 -0.62 -18.97 -0.52
C ARG A 390 -1.99 -19.63 -0.51
N LYS A 391 -2.09 -20.95 -0.64
CA LYS A 391 -3.37 -21.67 -0.62
C LYS A 391 -4.08 -21.61 0.74
N ASN A 392 -3.33 -21.67 1.84
CA ASN A 392 -3.88 -21.63 3.20
C ASN A 392 -4.23 -20.20 3.69
N PHE A 393 -3.51 -19.18 3.20
CA PHE A 393 -3.67 -17.78 3.59
C PHE A 393 -4.39 -16.93 2.52
N ARG A 394 -4.83 -17.54 1.40
CA ARG A 394 -5.49 -16.88 0.24
C ARG A 394 -6.81 -16.15 0.54
N GLU A 395 -7.35 -16.27 1.75
CA GLU A 395 -8.57 -15.54 2.11
C GLU A 395 -8.37 -14.02 2.14
N GLY A 396 -7.12 -13.52 2.09
CA GLY A 396 -6.81 -12.12 1.84
C GLY A 396 -7.41 -11.54 0.55
N GLU A 397 -7.67 -12.34 -0.49
CA GLU A 397 -8.37 -11.87 -1.70
C GLU A 397 -9.89 -11.74 -1.49
N LYS A 398 -10.48 -12.48 -0.53
CA LYS A 398 -11.90 -12.34 -0.14
C LYS A 398 -12.15 -11.12 0.73
N VAL A 399 -11.08 -10.37 1.08
CA VAL A 399 -11.14 -9.16 1.89
C VAL A 399 -11.72 -8.00 1.09
N LEU A 400 -11.62 -8.05 -0.24
CA LEU A 400 -12.36 -7.16 -1.12
C LEU A 400 -13.71 -7.79 -1.39
N SER A 401 -14.79 -7.17 -0.91
CA SER A 401 -16.20 -7.57 -1.05
C SER A 401 -16.69 -7.51 -2.51
N ILE A 402 -15.92 -8.05 -3.45
CA ILE A 402 -16.18 -7.96 -4.89
C ILE A 402 -17.29 -8.94 -5.27
N PRO A 403 -18.35 -8.49 -5.96
CA PRO A 403 -19.41 -9.36 -6.45
C PRO A 403 -18.86 -10.38 -7.45
N ARG A 404 -19.07 -11.68 -7.16
CA ARG A 404 -18.53 -12.78 -7.99
C ARG A 404 -19.09 -12.82 -9.41
N THR A 405 -20.28 -12.25 -9.62
CA THR A 405 -20.96 -12.22 -10.93
C THR A 405 -20.31 -11.24 -11.91
N ARG A 406 -19.54 -10.26 -11.44
CA ARG A 406 -18.88 -9.22 -12.25
C ARG A 406 -17.35 -9.28 -12.16
N LEU A 407 -16.81 -10.40 -11.69
CA LEU A 407 -15.36 -10.60 -11.50
C LEU A 407 -14.77 -11.42 -12.66
N LEU A 408 -13.82 -10.83 -13.39
CA LEU A 408 -12.97 -11.51 -14.35
C LEU A 408 -11.58 -11.76 -13.74
N ARG A 409 -11.22 -13.04 -13.59
CA ARG A 409 -9.88 -13.44 -13.15
C ARG A 409 -9.03 -13.79 -14.36
N ILE A 410 -7.88 -13.13 -14.51
CA ILE A 410 -6.91 -13.43 -15.56
C ILE A 410 -5.68 -14.02 -14.89
N LEU A 411 -5.33 -15.23 -15.29
CA LEU A 411 -4.16 -15.94 -14.79
C LEU A 411 -2.98 -15.62 -15.70
N LYS A 412 -1.89 -15.13 -15.11
CA LYS A 412 -0.60 -14.99 -15.79
C LYS A 412 0.41 -15.89 -15.09
N LEU A 413 0.92 -16.88 -15.83
CA LEU A 413 2.08 -17.66 -15.43
C LEU A 413 3.34 -16.81 -15.66
N GLY A 414 4.11 -16.57 -14.60
CA GLY A 414 5.28 -15.67 -14.59
C GLY A 414 6.52 -16.31 -14.00
#